data_AF-A0AAV0VPV2-F1
#
_entry.id   AF-A0AAV0VPV2-F1
#
_cell.length_a   1.000
_cell.length_b   1.000
_cell.length_c   1.000
_cell.angle_alpha   90.00
_cell.angle_beta   90.00
_cell.angle_gamma   90.00
#
_symmetry.space_group_name_H-M   'P 1'
#
loop_
_entity.id
_entity.type
_entity.pdbx_description
1 polymer ?
#
loop_
_entity_poly.entity_id
_entity_poly.type
_entity_poly.pdbx_seq_one_letter_code
_entity_poly.pdbx_strand_id
1 'polypeptide(L)'
;MGQLLATMGRCEEAESVLKLCSSLDGSHSKDPVNHETSRVSALVTLGKLHADRGRYSDAVQAYKHAVAILPPYYNSRVLFSLYGDALAQLNRHREAEMWHKAALEVGPDHVPAHLSYGKWLAKNVS
;
A
#
# COMPACT_ATOMS: atom_id res chain seq x y z
N MET A 1 -18.22 -23.94 -5.94
CA MET A 1 -17.20 -23.50 -6.92
C MET A 1 -17.42 -22.09 -7.50
N GLY A 2 -18.64 -21.55 -7.56
CA GLY A 2 -18.91 -20.26 -8.25
C GLY A 2 -18.49 -18.97 -7.52
N GLN A 3 -18.51 -18.94 -6.18
CA GLN A 3 -18.14 -17.73 -5.43
C GLN A 3 -16.66 -17.36 -5.55
N LEU A 4 -15.78 -18.37 -5.69
CA LEU A 4 -14.33 -18.18 -5.73
C LEU A 4 -13.85 -17.67 -7.10
N LEU A 5 -14.49 -18.12 -8.18
CA LEU A 5 -14.28 -17.59 -9.53
C LEU A 5 -14.84 -16.17 -9.67
N ALA A 6 -15.99 -15.90 -9.05
CA ALA A 6 -16.59 -14.56 -9.06
C ALA A 6 -15.76 -13.54 -8.25
N THR A 7 -15.18 -13.92 -7.11
CA THR A 7 -14.22 -13.06 -6.41
C THR A 7 -12.94 -12.89 -7.22
N MET A 8 -12.45 -13.92 -7.90
CA MET A 8 -11.28 -13.77 -8.76
C MET A 8 -11.51 -12.81 -9.94
N GLY A 9 -12.62 -12.91 -10.67
CA GLY A 9 -12.93 -12.01 -11.78
C GLY A 9 -13.11 -10.56 -11.33
N ARG A 10 -13.87 -10.33 -10.25
CA ARG A 10 -14.11 -8.97 -9.72
C ARG A 10 -12.84 -8.28 -9.24
N CYS A 11 -11.86 -9.02 -8.75
CA CYS A 11 -10.59 -8.46 -8.31
C CYS A 11 -9.70 -8.05 -9.49
N GLU A 12 -9.74 -8.76 -10.63
CA GLU A 12 -8.99 -8.35 -11.83
C GLU A 12 -9.61 -7.12 -12.49
N GLU A 13 -10.94 -7.05 -12.51
CA GLU A 13 -11.67 -5.84 -12.90
C GLU A 13 -11.32 -4.67 -11.98
N ALA A 14 -11.34 -4.87 -10.66
CA ALA A 14 -10.95 -3.84 -9.70
C ALA A 14 -9.50 -3.39 -9.92
N GLU A 15 -8.57 -4.30 -10.17
CA GLU A 15 -7.18 -3.96 -10.47
C GLU A 15 -7.04 -3.12 -11.74
N SER A 16 -7.79 -3.47 -12.80
CA SER A 16 -7.81 -2.72 -14.06
C SER A 16 -8.40 -1.33 -13.89
N VAL A 17 -9.50 -1.20 -13.14
CA VAL A 17 -10.13 0.08 -12.82
C VAL A 17 -9.18 0.96 -12.00
N LEU A 18 -8.49 0.39 -11.01
CA LEU A 18 -7.53 1.12 -10.18
C LEU A 18 -6.29 1.57 -10.98
N LYS A 19 -5.79 0.74 -11.91
CA LYS A 19 -4.72 1.11 -12.86
C LYS A 19 -5.15 2.21 -13.83
N LEU A 20 -6.39 2.17 -14.28
CA LEU A 20 -6.97 3.22 -15.13
C LEU A 20 -7.09 4.52 -14.34
N CYS A 21 -7.60 4.48 -13.10
CA CYS A 21 -7.67 5.63 -12.20
C CYS A 21 -6.28 6.22 -11.90
N SER A 22 -5.23 5.41 -11.78
CA SER A 22 -3.87 5.93 -11.61
C SER A 22 -3.28 6.54 -12.90
N SER A 23 -3.80 6.17 -14.06
CA SER A 23 -3.33 6.64 -15.38
C SER A 23 -4.17 7.80 -15.93
N LEU A 24 -5.39 7.99 -15.44
CA LEU A 24 -6.21 9.15 -15.73
C LEU A 24 -5.52 10.37 -15.13
N ASP A 25 -4.86 11.12 -16.00
CA ASP A 25 -4.35 12.43 -15.70
C ASP A 25 -5.52 13.40 -15.64
N GLY A 26 -5.60 14.20 -14.57
CA GLY A 26 -6.75 15.02 -14.20
C GLY A 26 -6.96 16.22 -15.13
N SER A 27 -7.00 15.99 -16.43
CA SER A 27 -7.12 17.00 -17.49
C SER A 27 -8.44 17.78 -17.42
N HIS A 28 -9.35 17.45 -16.51
CA HIS A 28 -10.68 18.07 -16.42
C HIS A 28 -11.21 18.37 -15.00
N SER A 29 -10.43 18.16 -13.93
CA SER A 29 -10.97 18.26 -12.57
C SER A 29 -10.44 19.50 -11.84
N LYS A 30 -11.37 20.32 -11.33
CA LYS A 30 -11.15 21.65 -10.72
C LYS A 30 -10.29 21.65 -9.43
N ASP A 31 -9.89 20.49 -8.91
CA ASP A 31 -9.18 20.35 -7.63
C ASP A 31 -8.04 19.30 -7.73
N PRO A 32 -6.80 19.70 -8.04
CA PRO A 32 -5.65 18.78 -8.20
C PRO A 32 -5.34 17.99 -6.92
N VAL A 33 -5.50 18.64 -5.76
CA VAL A 33 -5.22 18.12 -4.41
C VAL A 33 -6.03 16.85 -4.08
N ASN A 34 -7.33 16.85 -4.44
CA ASN A 34 -8.22 15.71 -4.22
C ASN A 34 -7.91 14.56 -5.17
N HIS A 35 -7.50 14.88 -6.40
CA HIS A 35 -7.21 13.89 -7.41
C HIS A 35 -5.95 13.08 -7.07
N GLU A 36 -4.90 13.74 -6.58
CA GLU A 36 -3.67 13.06 -6.14
C GLU A 36 -3.93 12.13 -4.95
N THR A 37 -4.71 12.58 -3.97
CA THR A 37 -5.13 11.76 -2.81
C THR A 37 -5.93 10.53 -3.25
N SER A 38 -6.89 10.70 -4.17
CA SER A 38 -7.65 9.59 -4.73
C SER A 38 -6.78 8.61 -5.50
N ARG A 39 -5.79 9.10 -6.27
CA ARG A 39 -4.82 8.26 -7.00
C ARG A 39 -3.95 7.45 -6.05
N VAL A 40 -3.43 8.05 -4.98
CA VAL A 40 -2.66 7.34 -3.95
C VAL A 40 -3.51 6.28 -3.26
N SER A 41 -4.75 6.63 -2.88
CA SER A 41 -5.68 5.68 -2.26
C SER A 41 -6.01 4.50 -3.17
N ALA A 42 -6.15 4.76 -4.48
CA ALA A 42 -6.35 3.71 -5.47
C ALA A 42 -5.14 2.75 -5.54
N LEU A 43 -3.92 3.29 -5.59
CA LEU A 43 -2.69 2.49 -5.59
C LEU A 43 -2.51 1.69 -4.28
N VAL A 44 -2.84 2.27 -3.13
CA VAL A 44 -2.82 1.57 -1.83
C VAL A 44 -3.81 0.42 -1.83
N THR A 45 -5.02 0.63 -2.36
CA THR A 45 -6.05 -0.40 -2.42
C THR A 45 -5.65 -1.53 -3.36
N LEU A 46 -5.06 -1.18 -4.50
CA LEU A 46 -4.50 -2.13 -5.45
C LEU A 46 -3.37 -2.95 -4.81
N GLY A 47 -2.46 -2.31 -4.08
CA GLY A 47 -1.39 -3.00 -3.34
C GLY A 47 -1.93 -3.97 -2.30
N LYS A 48 -2.99 -3.59 -1.55
CA LYS A 48 -3.66 -4.49 -0.59
C LYS A 48 -4.27 -5.70 -1.29
N LEU A 49 -4.92 -5.48 -2.43
CA LEU A 49 -5.53 -6.55 -3.21
C LEU A 49 -4.47 -7.55 -3.73
N HIS A 50 -3.32 -7.05 -4.16
CA HIS A 50 -2.19 -7.90 -4.53
C HIS A 50 -1.64 -8.69 -3.35
N ALA A 51 -1.49 -8.05 -2.18
CA ALA A 51 -1.02 -8.71 -0.96
C ALA A 51 -1.99 -9.82 -0.49
N ASP A 52 -3.31 -9.58 -0.55
CA ASP A 52 -4.34 -10.56 -0.21
C ASP A 52 -4.31 -11.78 -1.15
N ARG A 53 -3.94 -11.56 -2.42
CA ARG A 53 -3.68 -12.62 -3.41
C ARG A 53 -2.33 -13.31 -3.27
N GLY A 54 -1.51 -12.94 -2.28
CA GLY A 54 -0.14 -13.45 -2.11
C GLY A 54 0.87 -12.91 -3.14
N ARG A 55 0.47 -11.97 -4.01
CA ARG A 55 1.34 -11.30 -4.99
C ARG A 55 2.05 -10.12 -4.34
N TYR A 56 2.90 -10.40 -3.35
CA TYR A 56 3.57 -9.35 -2.58
C TYR A 56 4.54 -8.51 -3.43
N SER A 57 5.11 -9.06 -4.51
CA SER A 57 5.95 -8.34 -5.47
C SER A 57 5.21 -7.20 -6.16
N ASP A 58 3.99 -7.47 -6.65
CA ASP A 58 3.14 -6.46 -7.29
C ASP A 58 2.63 -5.44 -6.26
N ALA A 59 2.31 -5.91 -5.05
CA ALA A 59 1.93 -5.02 -3.94
C ALA A 59 3.02 -4.00 -3.64
N VAL A 60 4.28 -4.46 -3.57
CA VAL A 60 5.46 -3.62 -3.36
C VAL A 60 5.60 -2.57 -4.47
N GLN A 61 5.37 -2.92 -5.73
CA GLN A 61 5.42 -1.95 -6.83
C GLN A 61 4.30 -0.91 -6.69
N ALA A 62 3.07 -1.33 -6.39
CA ALA A 62 1.94 -0.43 -6.21
C ALA A 62 2.16 0.55 -5.06
N TYR A 63 2.64 0.07 -3.90
CA TYR A 63 2.99 0.92 -2.77
C TYR A 63 4.14 1.87 -3.09
N LYS A 64 5.17 1.41 -3.81
CA LYS A 64 6.27 2.28 -4.26
C LYS A 64 5.77 3.43 -5.13
N HIS A 65 4.86 3.14 -6.07
CA HIS A 65 4.21 4.18 -6.87
C HIS A 65 3.39 5.13 -6.01
N ALA A 66 2.63 4.62 -5.05
CA ALA A 66 1.84 5.42 -4.12
C ALA A 66 2.72 6.38 -3.29
N VAL A 67 3.91 5.93 -2.86
CA VAL A 67 4.89 6.76 -2.14
C VAL A 67 5.46 7.84 -3.05
N ALA A 68 5.71 7.53 -4.32
CA ALA A 68 6.30 8.48 -5.28
C ALA A 68 5.36 9.66 -5.62
N ILE A 69 4.04 9.43 -5.61
CA ILE A 69 3.03 10.47 -5.88
C ILE A 69 2.35 10.97 -4.60
N LEU A 70 2.92 10.67 -3.43
CA LEU A 70 2.31 10.93 -2.14
C LEU A 70 2.18 12.45 -1.89
N PRO A 71 0.97 12.98 -1.67
CA PRO A 71 0.79 14.35 -1.26
C PRO A 71 1.26 14.57 0.20
N PRO A 72 1.73 15.78 0.55
CA PRO A 72 2.25 16.08 1.89
C PRO A 72 1.20 15.96 3.01
N TYR A 73 -0.09 16.04 2.68
CA TYR A 73 -1.23 15.87 3.61
C TYR A 73 -1.78 14.44 3.64
N TYR A 74 -1.28 13.52 2.80
CA TYR A 74 -1.71 12.14 2.81
C TYR A 74 -1.11 11.39 4.00
N ASN A 75 -1.89 10.49 4.61
CA ASN A 75 -1.44 9.67 5.73
C ASN A 75 -0.45 8.59 5.28
N SER A 76 0.81 8.99 5.09
CA SER A 76 1.94 8.18 4.61
C SER A 76 2.27 7.03 5.53
N ARG A 77 1.98 7.17 6.83
CA ARG A 77 2.23 6.17 7.86
C ARG A 77 1.55 4.82 7.56
N VAL A 78 0.27 4.84 7.14
CA VAL A 78 -0.44 3.60 6.80
C VAL A 78 0.19 2.95 5.57
N LEU A 79 0.56 3.75 4.57
CA LEU A 79 1.22 3.27 3.37
C LEU A 79 2.60 2.65 3.67
N PHE A 80 3.43 3.30 4.49
CA PHE A 80 4.75 2.79 4.88
C PHE A 80 4.64 1.48 5.68
N SER A 81 3.68 1.36 6.60
CA SER A 81 3.44 0.09 7.32
C SER A 81 3.04 -1.04 6.36
N LEU A 82 2.10 -0.78 5.45
CA LEU A 82 1.69 -1.77 4.45
C LEU A 82 2.83 -2.16 3.50
N TYR A 83 3.69 -1.19 3.17
CA TYR A 83 4.84 -1.43 2.33
C TYR A 83 5.88 -2.30 3.04
N GLY A 84 6.15 -2.01 4.32
CA GLY A 84 7.01 -2.84 5.17
C GLY A 84 6.47 -4.26 5.33
N ASP A 85 5.17 -4.42 5.57
CA ASP A 85 4.53 -5.73 5.66
C ASP A 85 4.68 -6.54 4.37
N ALA A 86 4.45 -5.93 3.20
CA ALA A 86 4.61 -6.59 1.92
C ALA A 86 6.08 -7.00 1.64
N LEU A 87 7.05 -6.16 2.03
CA LEU A 87 8.47 -6.48 1.94
C LEU A 87 8.88 -7.61 2.88
N ALA A 88 8.32 -7.64 4.09
CA ALA A 88 8.57 -8.70 5.07
C ALA A 88 8.10 -10.07 4.53
N GLN A 89 6.98 -10.11 3.82
CA GLN A 89 6.48 -11.33 3.16
C GLN A 89 7.35 -11.79 1.98
N LEU A 90 8.13 -10.89 1.39
CA LEU A 90 9.14 -11.21 0.36
C LEU A 90 10.50 -11.60 0.96
N ASN A 91 10.61 -11.83 2.27
CA ASN A 91 11.87 -12.01 3.00
C ASN A 91 12.85 -10.82 2.86
N ARG A 92 12.37 -9.64 2.44
CA ARG A 92 13.18 -8.41 2.34
C ARG A 92 13.16 -7.66 3.66
N HIS A 93 13.63 -8.33 4.68
CA HIS A 93 13.57 -7.89 6.07
C HIS A 93 14.27 -6.54 6.31
N ARG A 94 15.48 -6.35 5.76
CA ARG A 94 16.20 -5.08 5.92
C ARG A 94 15.41 -3.87 5.40
N GLU A 95 14.75 -4.02 4.27
CA GLU A 95 13.96 -2.93 3.69
C GLU A 95 12.65 -2.73 4.44
N ALA A 96 12.00 -3.82 4.86
CA ALA A 96 10.82 -3.76 5.70
C ALA A 96 11.09 -2.97 7.00
N GLU A 97 12.23 -3.21 7.65
CA GLU A 97 12.65 -2.48 8.84
C GLU A 97 12.77 -0.98 8.58
N MET A 98 13.41 -0.59 7.47
CA MET A 98 13.56 0.82 7.09
C MET A 98 12.20 1.50 6.92
N TRP A 99 11.25 0.85 6.25
CA TRP A 99 9.91 1.42 6.03
C TRP A 99 9.06 1.46 7.31
N HIS A 100 9.18 0.47 8.19
CA HIS A 100 8.53 0.52 9.50
C HIS A 100 9.13 1.63 10.37
N LYS A 101 10.43 1.88 10.32
CA LYS A 101 11.06 3.03 11.00
C LYS A 101 10.58 4.36 10.42
N ALA A 102 10.51 4.50 9.10
CA ALA A 102 9.94 5.68 8.47
C ALA A 102 8.48 5.92 8.88
N ALA A 103 7.68 4.86 9.04
CA ALA A 103 6.30 4.96 9.54
C ALA A 103 6.23 5.47 10.99
N LEU A 104 7.21 5.12 11.84
CA LEU A 104 7.35 5.61 13.20
C LEU A 104 7.82 7.07 13.24
N GLU A 105 8.74 7.47 12.37
CA GLU A 105 9.23 8.85 12.29
C GLU A 105 8.14 9.84 11.89
N VAL A 106 7.24 9.46 10.98
CA VAL A 106 6.07 10.29 10.58
C VAL A 106 5.04 10.42 11.72
N GLY A 107 5.08 9.54 12.71
CA GLY A 107 4.04 9.47 13.73
C GLY A 107 4.50 8.82 15.03
N PRO A 108 5.44 9.44 15.77
CA PRO A 108 6.06 8.84 16.95
C PRO A 108 5.10 8.61 18.12
N ASP A 109 3.95 9.29 18.13
CA ASP A 109 2.93 9.17 19.19
C ASP A 109 1.87 8.07 18.90
N HIS A 110 2.01 7.34 17.79
CA HIS A 110 0.94 6.45 17.31
C HIS A 110 1.17 5.00 17.70
N VAL A 111 0.50 4.57 18.78
CA VAL A 111 0.51 3.20 19.34
C VAL A 111 0.38 2.08 18.28
N PRO A 112 -0.45 2.20 17.23
CA PRO A 112 -0.54 1.18 16.17
C PRO A 112 0.75 0.95 15.37
N ALA A 113 1.57 1.99 15.15
CA ALA A 113 2.81 1.85 14.40
C ALA A 113 3.86 1.06 15.22
N HIS A 114 3.92 1.33 16.53
CA HIS A 114 4.74 0.54 17.46
C HIS A 114 4.27 -0.92 17.53
N LEU A 115 2.96 -1.16 17.54
CA LEU A 115 2.39 -2.51 17.49
C LEU A 115 2.77 -3.26 16.20
N SER A 116 2.68 -2.60 15.04
CA SER A 116 3.09 -3.19 13.76
C SER A 116 4.58 -3.51 13.72
N TYR A 117 5.43 -2.59 14.20
CA TYR A 117 6.87 -2.82 14.26
C TYR A 117 7.26 -3.92 15.25
N GLY A 118 6.61 -3.96 16.43
CA GLY A 118 6.81 -5.04 17.40
C GLY A 118 6.38 -6.41 16.87
N LYS A 119 5.25 -6.48 16.15
CA LYS A 119 4.81 -7.71 15.45
C LYS A 119 5.81 -8.14 14.39
N TRP A 120 6.35 -7.20 13.63
CA TRP A 120 7.37 -7.47 12.63
C TRP A 120 8.64 -8.03 13.27
N LEU A 121 9.17 -7.39 14.32
CA LEU A 121 10.34 -7.87 15.07
C LEU A 121 10.12 -9.28 15.61
N ALA A 122 8.97 -9.54 16.23
CA ALA A 122 8.64 -10.86 16.75
C ALA A 122 8.64 -11.94 15.65
N LYS A 123 8.16 -11.63 14.44
CA LYS A 123 8.14 -12.55 13.30
C LYS A 123 9.52 -12.77 12.69
N ASN A 124 10.43 -11.80 12.82
CA ASN A 124 11.74 -11.82 12.18
C ASN A 124 12.90 -12.31 13.06
N VAL A 125 12.67 -12.48 14.36
CA VAL A 125 13.67 -12.96 15.34
C VAL A 125 13.61 -14.49 15.53
N SER A 126 12.91 -15.22 14.66
CA SER A 126 12.76 -16.69 14.75
C SER A 126 13.71 -17.44 13.84
#